data_AF-A0A2G7HDD2-F1
#
_entry.id   AF-A0A2G7HDD2-F1
#
_cell.length_a   1.000
_cell.length_b   1.000
_cell.length_c   1.000
_cell.angle_alpha   90.00
_cell.angle_beta   90.00
_cell.angle_gamma   90.00
#
_symmetry.space_group_name_H-M   'P 1'
#
loop_
_entity.id
_entity.type
_entity.pdbx_description
1 polymer ?
#
loop_
_entity_poly.entity_id
_entity_poly.type
_entity_poly.pdbx_seq_one_letter_code
_entity_poly.pdbx_strand_id
1 'polypeptide(L)'
;MKVGIIRCMQTEDFCPGTTDFKVIREKKAAFEGIEEDIEIVGFINCGGCPAKKAVLRARELVKRGADTIAFASCIQKGTPIGYPCPFAKKMKDIIQADLGDRIRFLDYTH
;
A
#
# COMPACT_ATOMS: atom_id res chain seq x y z
N MET A 1 -13.74 -3.40 -5.55
CA MET A 1 -12.28 -3.38 -5.35
C MET A 1 -11.95 -3.87 -3.95
N LYS A 2 -11.02 -4.82 -3.81
CA LYS A 2 -10.52 -5.30 -2.52
C LYS A 2 -9.06 -4.85 -2.33
N VAL A 3 -8.86 -3.77 -1.57
CA VAL A 3 -7.56 -3.13 -1.42
C VAL A 3 -6.81 -3.61 -0.17
N GLY A 4 -5.60 -4.09 -0.37
CA GLY A 4 -4.59 -4.25 0.68
C GLY A 4 -3.63 -3.07 0.69
N ILE A 5 -3.34 -2.51 1.86
CA ILE A 5 -2.50 -1.31 1.98
C ILE A 5 -1.19 -1.68 2.66
N ILE A 6 -0.07 -1.28 2.05
CA ILE A 6 1.28 -1.42 2.60
C ILE A 6 1.81 -0.04 2.98
N ARG A 7 2.10 0.18 4.26
CA ARG A 7 2.72 1.40 4.81
C ARG A 7 4.21 1.22 5.16
N CYS A 8 4.92 2.31 5.37
CA CYS A 8 6.28 2.27 5.90
C CYS A 8 6.29 1.78 7.36
N MET A 9 7.24 0.92 7.72
CA MET A 9 7.44 0.48 9.10
C MET A 9 7.93 1.62 10.00
N GLN A 10 8.68 2.59 9.45
CA GLN A 10 9.24 3.72 10.20
C GLN A 10 8.21 4.78 10.61
N THR A 11 7.01 4.75 10.03
CA THR A 11 5.92 5.67 10.38
C THR A 11 4.89 5.02 11.29
N GLU A 12 5.05 3.73 11.56
CA GLU A 12 3.95 2.87 12.01
C GLU A 12 3.57 3.06 13.48
N ASP A 13 4.54 3.52 14.25
CA ASP A 13 4.55 3.78 15.69
C ASP A 13 3.76 5.04 16.06
N PHE A 14 3.65 6.01 15.14
CA PHE A 14 2.93 7.27 15.40
C PHE A 14 1.84 7.61 14.37
N CYS A 15 1.92 7.09 13.13
CA CYS A 15 0.91 7.36 12.10
C CYS A 15 -0.12 6.21 12.03
N PRO A 16 -1.38 6.42 12.47
CA PRO A 16 -2.41 5.38 12.46
C PRO A 16 -3.01 5.10 11.06
N GLY A 17 -2.68 5.90 10.04
CA GLY A 17 -3.24 5.75 8.68
C GLY A 17 -4.63 6.36 8.49
N THR A 18 -5.11 7.21 9.41
CA THR A 18 -6.46 7.80 9.35
C THR A 18 -6.78 8.46 8.01
N THR A 19 -5.83 9.20 7.43
CA THR A 19 -6.02 9.84 6.12
C THR A 19 -6.15 8.81 5.01
N ASP A 20 -5.38 7.72 5.05
CA ASP A 20 -5.47 6.62 4.07
C ASP A 20 -6.88 6.02 4.05
N PHE A 21 -7.45 5.75 5.22
CA PHE A 21 -8.82 5.24 5.34
C PHE A 21 -9.88 6.27 4.92
N LYS A 22 -9.67 7.54 5.26
CA LYS A 22 -10.58 8.62 4.90
C LYS A 22 -10.68 8.80 3.38
N VAL A 23 -9.55 8.82 2.67
CA VAL A 23 -9.56 9.01 1.21
C VAL A 23 -10.14 7.82 0.47
N ILE A 24 -10.00 6.60 1.00
CA ILE A 24 -10.70 5.41 0.46
C ILE A 24 -12.21 5.56 0.63
N ARG A 25 -12.66 5.87 1.85
CA ARG A 25 -14.09 6.05 2.15
C ARG A 25 -14.73 7.16 1.31
N GLU A 26 -13.99 8.24 1.07
CA GLU A 26 -14.45 9.40 0.29
C GLU A 26 -14.16 9.26 -1.20
N LYS A 27 -13.52 8.17 -1.65
CA LYS A 27 -13.11 7.92 -3.05
C LYS A 27 -12.31 9.09 -3.66
N LYS A 28 -11.32 9.57 -2.92
CA LYS A 28 -10.45 10.71 -3.28
C LYS A 28 -9.03 10.26 -3.62
N ALA A 29 -8.24 11.16 -4.21
CA ALA A 29 -6.84 10.95 -4.53
C ALA A 29 -6.63 9.70 -5.42
N ALA A 30 -5.86 8.70 -4.97
CA ALA A 30 -5.61 7.50 -5.75
C ALA A 30 -6.87 6.64 -6.03
N PHE A 31 -7.98 6.95 -5.37
CA PHE A 31 -9.25 6.24 -5.47
C PHE A 31 -10.33 7.00 -6.25
N GLU A 32 -9.99 8.15 -6.85
CA GLU A 32 -10.92 8.89 -7.71
C GLU A 32 -11.34 8.09 -8.95
N GLY A 33 -12.61 8.19 -9.32
CA GLY A 33 -13.18 7.48 -10.46
C GLY A 33 -13.48 5.99 -10.22
N ILE A 34 -13.25 5.45 -9.02
CA ILE A 34 -13.65 4.08 -8.68
C ILE A 34 -15.15 4.06 -8.35
N GLU A 35 -15.97 3.59 -9.29
CA GLU A 35 -17.43 3.53 -9.13
C GLU A 35 -17.87 2.43 -8.16
N GLU A 36 -17.18 1.29 -8.17
CA GLU A 36 -17.46 0.14 -7.30
C GLU A 36 -17.14 0.40 -5.80
N ASP A 37 -17.66 -0.44 -4.92
CA ASP A 37 -17.32 -0.40 -3.50
C ASP A 37 -15.86 -0.82 -3.25
N ILE A 38 -15.22 -0.15 -2.28
CA ILE A 38 -13.84 -0.42 -1.89
C ILE A 38 -13.83 -1.07 -0.51
N GLU A 39 -13.43 -2.34 -0.46
CA GLU A 39 -13.22 -3.08 0.78
C GLU A 39 -11.73 -3.04 1.15
N ILE A 40 -11.42 -2.68 2.39
CA ILE A 40 -10.06 -2.75 2.91
C ILE A 40 -9.80 -4.15 3.45
N VAL A 41 -9.02 -4.95 2.74
CA VAL A 41 -8.64 -6.32 3.13
C VAL A 41 -7.63 -6.31 4.27
N GLY A 42 -6.76 -5.31 4.31
CA GLY A 42 -5.79 -5.17 5.38
C GLY A 42 -4.91 -3.93 5.25
N PHE A 43 -4.35 -3.52 6.37
CA PHE A 43 -3.41 -2.42 6.48
C PHE A 43 -2.18 -2.90 7.26
N ILE A 44 -1.03 -2.97 6.60
CA ILE A 44 0.18 -3.59 7.17
C ILE A 44 1.44 -2.80 6.81
N ASN A 45 2.48 -2.87 7.65
CA ASN A 45 3.77 -2.30 7.30
C ASN A 45 4.53 -3.13 6.24
N CYS A 46 5.52 -2.52 5.59
CA CYS A 46 6.37 -3.14 4.58
C CYS A 46 7.36 -4.19 5.15
N GLY A 47 7.46 -4.33 6.47
CA GLY A 47 8.39 -5.21 7.17
C GLY A 47 9.84 -4.71 7.22
N GLY A 48 10.07 -3.44 6.90
CA GLY A 48 11.36 -2.76 7.05
C GLY A 48 12.27 -2.80 5.82
N CYS A 49 13.30 -1.96 5.86
CA CYS A 49 14.33 -1.88 4.83
C CYS A 49 15.15 -3.18 4.79
N PRO A 50 15.60 -3.65 3.61
CA PRO A 50 15.50 -3.05 2.28
C PRO A 50 14.37 -3.68 1.44
N ALA A 51 13.13 -3.70 1.96
CA ALA A 51 11.93 -4.27 1.30
C ALA A 51 11.85 -5.80 1.21
N LYS A 52 12.81 -6.55 1.78
CA LYS A 52 12.86 -8.02 1.72
C LYS A 52 11.57 -8.71 2.19
N LYS A 53 10.92 -8.17 3.23
CA LYS A 53 9.71 -8.76 3.80
C LYS A 53 8.42 -8.32 3.09
N ALA A 54 8.47 -7.32 2.21
CA ALA A 54 7.28 -6.75 1.58
C ALA A 54 6.55 -7.75 0.67
N VAL A 55 7.27 -8.66 0.01
CA VAL A 55 6.69 -9.76 -0.78
C VAL A 55 5.79 -10.66 0.10
N LEU A 56 6.23 -10.98 1.31
CA LEU A 56 5.43 -11.80 2.24
C LEU A 56 4.16 -11.07 2.68
N ARG A 57 4.21 -9.74 2.81
CA ARG A 57 3.05 -8.90 3.15
C ARG A 57 2.04 -8.89 2.01
N ALA A 58 2.52 -8.67 0.78
CA ALA A 58 1.71 -8.69 -0.42
C ALA A 58 1.03 -10.05 -0.64
N ARG A 59 1.78 -11.15 -0.54
CA ARG A 59 1.22 -12.52 -0.62
C ARG A 59 0.11 -12.76 0.39
N GLU A 60 0.29 -12.32 1.63
CA GLU A 60 -0.72 -12.53 2.67
C GLU A 60 -1.98 -11.69 2.44
N LEU A 61 -1.86 -10.46 1.95
CA LEU A 61 -3.01 -9.64 1.56
C LEU A 61 -3.80 -10.31 0.42
N VAL A 62 -3.11 -10.82 -0.59
CA VAL A 62 -3.71 -11.48 -1.76
C VAL A 62 -4.36 -12.79 -1.40
N LYS A 63 -3.70 -13.59 -0.55
CA LYS A 63 -4.27 -14.81 0.02
C LYS A 63 -5.58 -14.54 0.77
N ARG A 64 -5.73 -13.35 1.36
CA ARG A 64 -6.96 -12.89 2.05
C ARG A 64 -7.97 -12.22 1.11
N GLY A 65 -7.69 -12.18 -0.18
CA GLY A 65 -8.63 -11.70 -1.21
C GLY A 65 -8.36 -10.30 -1.73
N ALA A 66 -7.21 -9.67 -1.43
CA ALA A 66 -6.86 -8.40 -2.06
C ALA A 66 -6.60 -8.60 -3.57
N ASP A 67 -7.31 -7.84 -4.39
CA ASP A 67 -7.11 -7.72 -5.84
C ASP A 67 -6.22 -6.51 -6.21
N THR A 68 -6.07 -5.58 -5.25
CA THR A 68 -5.34 -4.33 -5.41
C THR A 68 -4.41 -4.13 -4.23
N ILE A 69 -3.16 -3.74 -4.49
CA ILE A 69 -2.20 -3.30 -3.47
C ILE A 69 -1.96 -1.81 -3.61
N ALA A 70 -2.26 -1.05 -2.55
CA ALA A 70 -1.92 0.36 -2.45
C ALA A 70 -0.69 0.55 -1.56
N PHE A 71 0.34 1.21 -2.07
CA PHE A 71 1.41 1.74 -1.24
C PHE A 71 0.91 3.03 -0.58
N ALA A 72 0.93 3.09 0.75
CA ALA A 72 0.56 4.31 1.45
C ALA A 72 1.57 5.43 1.13
N SER A 73 1.11 6.68 1.18
CA SER A 73 1.91 7.85 0.78
C SER A 73 3.24 8.00 1.54
N CYS A 74 3.36 7.43 2.74
CA CYS A 74 4.62 7.35 3.48
C CYS A 74 5.74 6.59 2.75
N ILE A 75 5.43 5.70 1.81
CA ILE A 75 6.44 4.96 1.04
C ILE A 75 6.93 5.79 -0.13
N GLN A 76 6.04 6.23 -1.03
CA GLN A 76 6.46 6.91 -2.26
C GLN A 76 6.57 8.43 -2.11
N LYS A 77 5.66 9.08 -1.39
CA LYS A 77 5.69 10.54 -1.15
C LYS A 77 6.49 10.92 0.09
N GLY A 78 6.70 9.99 1.02
CA GLY A 78 7.45 10.22 2.26
C GLY A 78 6.67 10.93 3.38
N THR A 79 5.39 11.24 3.17
CA THR A 79 4.53 11.91 4.16
C THR A 79 4.15 10.94 5.29
N PRO A 80 4.27 11.30 6.59
CA PRO A 80 4.51 12.66 7.11
C PRO A 80 5.98 13.00 7.42
N ILE A 81 6.93 12.06 7.31
CA ILE A 81 8.33 12.28 7.72
C ILE A 81 9.07 13.22 6.75
N GLY A 82 8.56 13.40 5.53
CA GLY A 82 9.23 14.16 4.47
C GLY A 82 10.39 13.38 3.84
N TYR A 83 10.45 12.07 4.07
CA TYR A 83 11.51 11.20 3.58
C TYR A 83 10.92 10.02 2.78
N PRO A 84 10.88 10.11 1.44
CA PRO A 84 10.47 9.01 0.58
C PRO A 84 11.34 7.76 0.76
N CYS A 85 10.74 6.58 0.69
CA CYS A 85 11.47 5.34 0.85
C CYS A 85 12.44 5.12 -0.33
N PRO A 86 13.75 4.95 -0.09
CA PRO A 86 14.72 4.70 -1.16
C PRO A 86 14.52 3.34 -1.82
N PHE A 87 13.76 2.45 -1.19
CA PHE A 87 13.44 1.11 -1.71
C PHE A 87 12.05 1.02 -2.31
N ALA A 88 11.30 2.12 -2.48
CA ALA A 88 9.92 2.08 -2.99
C ALA A 88 9.82 1.39 -4.36
N LYS A 89 10.65 1.79 -5.33
CA LYS A 89 10.71 1.18 -6.65
C LYS A 89 11.04 -0.32 -6.56
N LYS A 90 12.14 -0.65 -5.87
CA LYS A 90 12.57 -2.04 -5.66
C LYS A 90 11.47 -2.89 -5.02
N MET A 91 10.74 -2.33 -4.05
CA MET A 91 9.64 -2.99 -3.35
C MET A 91 8.49 -3.33 -4.31
N LYS A 92 8.08 -2.38 -5.15
CA LYS A 92 7.07 -2.63 -6.19
C LYS A 92 7.55 -3.69 -7.18
N ASP A 93 8.77 -3.56 -7.69
CA ASP A 93 9.35 -4.47 -8.68
C ASP A 93 9.39 -5.93 -8.18
N ILE A 94 9.85 -6.17 -6.96
CA ILE A 94 9.91 -7.54 -6.41
C ILE A 94 8.53 -8.11 -6.09
N ILE A 95 7.55 -7.28 -5.73
CA ILE A 95 6.17 -7.73 -5.50
C ILE A 95 5.49 -8.05 -6.83
N GLN A 96 5.67 -7.20 -7.84
CA GLN A 96 5.13 -7.42 -9.18
C GLN A 96 5.74 -8.67 -9.84
N ALA A 97 7.05 -8.88 -9.72
CA ALA A 97 7.71 -10.09 -10.22
C ALA A 97 7.19 -11.37 -9.55
N ASP A 98 6.79 -11.29 -8.27
CA ASP A 98 6.28 -12.43 -7.52
C ASP A 98 4.82 -12.78 -7.84
N LEU A 99 3.97 -11.76 -7.95
CA LEU A 99 2.52 -11.94 -8.07
C LEU A 99 2.04 -11.92 -9.53
N GLY A 100 2.83 -11.34 -10.43
CA GLY A 100 2.52 -11.15 -11.85
C GLY A 100 1.39 -10.14 -12.05
N ASP A 101 0.69 -10.24 -13.19
CA ASP A 101 -0.41 -9.33 -13.57
C ASP A 101 -1.73 -9.60 -12.83
N ARG A 102 -1.70 -10.42 -11.77
CA ARG A 102 -2.88 -10.80 -10.99
C ARG A 102 -3.40 -9.67 -10.10
N ILE A 103 -2.63 -8.59 -9.94
CA ILE A 103 -2.89 -7.52 -8.96
C ILE A 103 -2.70 -6.16 -9.59
N ARG A 104 -3.63 -5.25 -9.26
CA ARG A 104 -3.49 -3.83 -9.54
C ARG A 104 -2.65 -3.15 -8.46
N PHE A 105 -1.72 -2.28 -8.86
CA PHE A 105 -0.95 -1.45 -7.93
C PHE A 105 -1.42 0.00 -7.93
N LEU A 106 -1.56 0.58 -6.74
CA LEU A 106 -1.68 2.02 -6.53
C LEU A 106 -0.41 2.52 -5.84
N ASP A 107 0.20 3.55 -6.42
CA ASP A 107 1.52 4.05 -6.01
C ASP A 107 1.47 4.99 -4.80
N TYR A 108 0.29 5.50 -4.46
CA TYR A 108 0.04 6.31 -3.28
C TYR A 108 -1.41 6.13 -2.84
N THR A 109 -1.74 6.67 -1.66
CA THR A 109 -3.11 6.73 -1.14
C THR A 109 -3.66 8.15 -1.22
N HIS A 110 -2.91 9.14 -0.72
CA HIS A 110 -3.24 10.57 -0.71
C HIS A 110 -2.08 11.45 -1.17
#